data_AF-A0A939ID66-F1
#
_entry.id   AF-A0A939ID66-F1
#
_cell.length_a   1.000
_cell.length_b   1.000
_cell.length_c   1.000
_cell.angle_alpha   90.00
_cell.angle_beta   90.00
_cell.angle_gamma   90.00
#
_symmetry.space_group_name_H-M   'P 1'
#
loop_
_entity.id
_entity.type
_entity.pdbx_description
1 polymer ?
#
loop_
_entity_poly.entity_id
_entity_poly.type
_entity_poly.pdbx_seq_one_letter_code
_entity_poly.pdbx_strand_id
1 'polypeptide(L)'
;MADLQRRRNEELARILHQLGWSPERLAREVSLALPPGLAISSTAPYKWRDRGMVPRSPHDQAVCEVLSRTLGIAVTYEQLWGRMGGHRGAKILSPRLLTDPWTADTAQTALREAATDAGPVRLTDLFRSADLDHAAERLGSTPPPVGGGEGALRVDPGLAGELGLSYRSKQRLERSCGGGLVLGPARAELAMLAKLLELGSYDERLGRELYGTASRLARLAGWAAYDLGHDAAAQRAFVAALRAAHVSGDARLGIAGLGALVVLATQGGGGRGLDAVSALSTALEAHGPALSPTARARQLGRIARAHGRRGEAEQAEAVAARAFAELDGVPGTEETRAEVAGMVGEGR
;
A
#
# COMPACT_ATOMS: atom_id res chain seq x y z
N MET A 1 21.53 -7.38 27.94
CA MET A 1 20.24 -7.31 28.67
C MET A 1 19.86 -5.85 28.82
N ALA A 2 18.99 -5.35 27.95
CA ALA A 2 18.46 -3.99 28.03
C ALA A 2 16.93 -4.08 28.20
N ASP A 3 16.51 -3.60 29.37
CA ASP A 3 15.19 -3.22 29.85
C ASP A 3 13.97 -3.41 28.92
N LEU A 4 13.38 -4.61 28.93
CA LEU A 4 12.00 -4.84 28.52
C LEU A 4 11.09 -4.41 29.68
N GLN A 5 10.87 -3.10 29.85
CA GLN A 5 9.75 -2.63 30.67
C GLN A 5 8.48 -3.31 30.16
N ARG A 6 7.98 -4.28 30.93
CA ARG A 6 6.73 -5.00 30.66
C ARG A 6 5.59 -3.99 30.72
N ARG A 7 5.15 -3.51 29.57
CA ARG A 7 4.00 -2.61 29.45
C ARG A 7 2.74 -3.46 29.31
N ARG A 8 1.78 -3.26 30.20
CA ARG A 8 0.43 -3.83 30.06
C ARG A 8 -0.22 -3.23 28.81
N ASN A 9 -0.93 -4.06 28.05
CA ASN A 9 -1.70 -3.59 26.90
C ASN A 9 -3.04 -3.04 27.39
N GLU A 10 -3.03 -1.75 27.75
CA GLU A 10 -4.22 -1.05 28.25
C GLU A 10 -5.34 -0.98 27.22
N GLU A 11 -5.01 -0.95 25.92
CA GLU A 11 -6.03 -0.86 24.87
C GLU A 11 -6.78 -2.18 24.69
N LEU A 12 -6.06 -3.31 24.70
CA LEU A 12 -6.70 -4.62 24.73
C LEU A 12 -7.52 -4.81 26.01
N ALA A 13 -7.02 -4.36 27.17
CA ALA A 13 -7.77 -4.42 28.42
C ALA A 13 -9.07 -3.60 28.35
N ARG A 14 -9.00 -2.39 27.80
CA ARG A 14 -10.14 -1.49 27.59
C ARG A 14 -11.20 -2.11 26.68
N ILE A 15 -10.79 -2.66 25.54
CA ILE A 15 -11.69 -3.31 24.58
C ILE A 15 -12.36 -4.54 25.20
N LEU A 16 -11.60 -5.40 25.89
CA LEU A 16 -12.18 -6.56 26.56
C LEU A 16 -13.16 -6.17 27.66
N HIS A 17 -12.86 -5.11 28.41
CA HIS A 17 -13.78 -4.56 29.40
C HIS A 17 -15.07 -4.04 28.76
N GLN A 18 -14.96 -3.27 27.67
CA GLN A 18 -16.11 -2.75 26.92
C GLN A 18 -17.00 -3.86 26.36
N LEU A 19 -16.41 -4.97 25.92
CA LEU A 19 -17.13 -6.13 25.41
C LEU A 19 -17.68 -7.04 26.53
N GLY A 20 -17.28 -6.85 27.79
CA GLY A 20 -17.55 -7.79 28.87
C GLY A 20 -16.90 -9.16 28.65
N TRP A 21 -15.76 -9.21 27.96
CA TRP A 21 -15.06 -10.44 27.59
C TRP A 21 -13.93 -10.78 28.57
N SER A 22 -13.81 -12.06 28.91
CA SER A 22 -12.60 -12.58 29.55
C SER A 22 -11.51 -12.88 28.50
N PRO A 23 -10.23 -12.95 28.90
CA PRO A 23 -9.15 -13.40 28.00
C PRO A 23 -9.41 -14.78 27.39
N GLU A 24 -10.04 -15.71 28.12
CA GLU A 24 -10.40 -17.04 27.59
C GLU A 24 -11.49 -16.96 26.53
N ARG A 25 -12.46 -16.05 26.70
CA ARG A 25 -13.47 -15.81 25.68
C ARG A 25 -12.80 -15.29 24.40
N LEU A 26 -11.89 -14.32 24.52
CA LEU A 26 -11.10 -13.87 23.37
C LEU A 26 -10.33 -15.03 22.72
N ALA A 27 -9.72 -15.92 23.51
CA ALA A 27 -8.99 -17.07 22.96
C ALA A 27 -9.89 -17.99 22.13
N ARG A 28 -11.12 -18.23 22.60
CA ARG A 28 -12.11 -19.03 21.90
C ARG A 28 -12.54 -18.39 20.58
N GLU A 29 -12.93 -17.11 20.61
CA GLU A 29 -13.38 -16.41 19.40
C GLU A 29 -12.27 -16.29 18.35
N VAL A 30 -11.02 -16.05 18.78
CA VAL A 30 -9.84 -16.04 17.90
C VAL A 30 -9.56 -17.42 17.32
N SER A 31 -9.68 -18.48 18.11
CA SER A 31 -9.49 -19.86 17.61
C SER A 31 -10.56 -20.26 16.60
N LEU A 32 -11.79 -19.75 16.75
CA LEU A 32 -12.88 -19.97 15.78
C LEU A 32 -12.66 -19.21 14.46
N ALA A 33 -11.98 -18.08 14.50
CA ALA A 33 -11.65 -17.29 13.31
C ALA A 33 -10.42 -17.81 12.55
N LEU A 34 -9.63 -18.70 13.15
CA LEU A 34 -8.41 -19.24 12.57
C LEU A 34 -8.65 -20.56 11.80
N PRO A 35 -7.83 -20.87 10.78
CA PRO A 35 -7.86 -22.16 10.11
C PRO A 35 -7.64 -23.34 11.08
N PRO A 36 -8.15 -24.54 10.75
CA PRO A 36 -7.87 -25.76 11.52
C PRO A 36 -6.36 -25.96 11.72
N GLY A 37 -5.93 -26.18 12.96
CA GLY A 37 -4.53 -26.38 13.34
C GLY A 37 -3.79 -25.13 13.84
N LEU A 38 -4.41 -23.94 13.79
CA LEU A 38 -3.84 -22.69 14.32
C LEU A 38 -4.56 -22.17 15.57
N ALA A 39 -5.33 -23.02 16.25
CA ALA A 39 -6.03 -22.64 17.48
C ALA A 39 -5.05 -22.20 18.59
N ILE A 40 -5.48 -21.25 19.41
CA ILE A 40 -4.66 -20.72 20.49
C ILE A 40 -5.04 -21.30 21.84
N SER A 41 -4.07 -21.35 22.75
CA SER A 41 -4.30 -21.68 24.16
C SER A 41 -5.20 -20.62 24.82
N SER A 42 -6.10 -21.07 25.71
CA SER A 42 -6.96 -20.21 26.54
C SER A 42 -6.18 -19.19 27.38
N THR A 43 -4.91 -19.47 27.67
CA THR A 43 -4.04 -18.60 28.47
C THR A 43 -3.22 -17.60 27.64
N ALA A 44 -3.21 -17.72 26.30
CA ALA A 44 -2.42 -16.84 25.45
C ALA A 44 -2.82 -15.36 25.60
N PRO A 45 -4.11 -14.99 25.66
CA PRO A 45 -4.49 -13.58 25.76
C PRO A 45 -4.14 -12.90 27.08
N TYR A 46 -3.91 -13.65 28.17
CA TYR A 46 -3.35 -13.11 29.41
C TYR A 46 -1.96 -12.51 29.18
N LYS A 47 -1.10 -13.21 28.43
CA LYS A 47 0.24 -12.73 28.13
C LYS A 47 0.19 -11.47 27.25
N TRP A 48 -0.80 -11.38 26.37
CA TRP A 48 -0.96 -10.24 25.49
C TRP A 48 -1.50 -9.00 26.22
N ARG A 49 -2.51 -9.19 27.08
CA ARG A 49 -3.10 -8.12 27.89
C ARG A 49 -2.15 -7.67 29.00
N ASP A 50 -1.63 -8.60 29.81
CA ASP A 50 -0.98 -8.25 31.08
C ASP A 50 0.52 -8.00 30.94
N ARG A 51 1.16 -8.65 29.96
CA ARG A 51 2.60 -8.52 29.71
C ARG A 51 2.93 -7.81 28.39
N GLY A 52 1.90 -7.38 27.66
CA GLY A 52 2.04 -6.72 26.37
C GLY A 52 2.72 -7.58 25.31
N MET A 53 2.70 -8.91 25.44
CA MET A 53 3.28 -9.77 24.42
C MET A 53 2.47 -9.65 23.12
N VAL A 54 3.13 -9.34 22.02
CA VAL A 54 2.49 -9.31 20.70
C VAL A 54 2.32 -10.76 20.20
N PRO A 55 1.11 -11.19 19.80
CA PRO A 55 0.92 -12.48 19.14
C PRO A 55 1.72 -12.56 17.85
N ARG A 56 2.11 -13.77 17.41
CA ARG A 56 2.72 -13.95 16.09
C ARG A 56 1.64 -14.06 15.02
N SER A 57 1.90 -13.53 13.83
CA SER A 57 1.11 -13.80 12.62
C SER A 57 0.81 -15.30 12.47
N PRO A 58 -0.44 -15.68 12.14
CA PRO A 58 -1.61 -14.82 11.84
C PRO A 58 -2.45 -14.39 13.06
N HIS A 59 -2.07 -14.77 14.28
CA HIS A 59 -2.90 -14.60 15.49
C HIS A 59 -3.10 -13.13 15.90
N ASP A 60 -2.13 -12.27 15.62
CA ASP A 60 -2.22 -10.83 15.86
C ASP A 60 -3.33 -10.19 15.00
N GLN A 61 -3.39 -10.54 13.73
CA GLN A 61 -4.43 -10.11 12.80
C GLN A 61 -5.80 -10.71 13.15
N ALA A 62 -5.86 -12.00 13.49
CA ALA A 62 -7.09 -12.64 13.91
C ALA A 62 -7.71 -11.99 15.15
N VAL A 63 -6.89 -11.52 16.10
CA VAL A 63 -7.38 -10.74 17.26
C VAL A 63 -8.00 -9.41 16.80
N CYS A 64 -7.33 -8.68 15.91
CA CYS A 64 -7.84 -7.42 15.38
C CYS A 64 -9.18 -7.62 14.65
N GLU A 65 -9.27 -8.65 13.81
CA GLU A 65 -10.47 -8.97 13.05
C GLU A 65 -11.65 -9.36 13.95
N VAL A 66 -11.43 -10.26 14.91
CA VAL A 66 -12.47 -10.71 15.85
C VAL A 66 -13.00 -9.53 16.66
N LEU A 67 -12.11 -8.69 17.19
CA LEU A 67 -12.52 -7.52 17.97
C LEU A 67 -13.24 -6.49 17.10
N SER A 68 -12.76 -6.25 15.87
CA SER A 68 -13.40 -5.33 14.93
C SER A 68 -14.83 -5.77 14.58
N ARG A 69 -14.99 -7.04 14.23
CA ARG A 69 -16.27 -7.65 13.88
C ARG A 69 -17.26 -7.58 15.04
N THR A 70 -16.78 -7.79 16.26
CA THR A 70 -17.62 -7.80 17.47
C THR A 70 -18.02 -6.39 17.88
N LEU A 71 -17.12 -5.41 17.81
CA LEU A 71 -17.39 -4.03 18.19
C LEU A 71 -18.18 -3.25 17.12
N GLY A 72 -18.18 -3.71 15.86
CA GLY A 72 -18.76 -2.97 14.74
C GLY A 72 -17.96 -1.73 14.33
N ILE A 73 -16.74 -1.57 14.85
CA ILE A 73 -15.78 -0.51 14.52
C ILE A 73 -14.40 -1.14 14.29
N ALA A 74 -13.57 -0.53 13.45
CA ALA A 74 -12.25 -1.05 13.16
C ALA A 74 -11.33 -0.99 14.40
N VAL A 75 -10.78 -2.14 14.78
CA VAL A 75 -9.71 -2.29 15.77
C VAL A 75 -8.44 -2.64 15.01
N THR A 76 -7.47 -1.72 14.98
CA THR A 76 -6.26 -1.91 14.17
C THR A 76 -5.12 -2.57 14.96
N TYR A 77 -4.16 -3.13 14.22
CA TYR A 77 -2.93 -3.64 14.82
C TYR A 77 -2.19 -2.55 15.61
N GLU A 78 -2.08 -1.34 15.04
CA GLU A 78 -1.38 -0.22 15.68
C GLU A 78 -2.04 0.18 17.02
N GLN A 79 -3.38 0.20 17.04
CA GLN A 79 -4.16 0.45 18.26
C GLN A 79 -3.85 -0.57 19.36
N LEU A 80 -3.79 -1.86 19.03
CA LEU A 80 -3.54 -2.91 20.03
C LEU A 80 -2.05 -3.08 20.37
N TRP A 81 -1.16 -2.98 19.39
CA TRP A 81 0.21 -3.51 19.50
C TRP A 81 1.29 -2.50 19.13
N GLY A 82 0.95 -1.36 18.52
CA GLY A 82 1.91 -0.36 18.05
C GLY A 82 2.87 0.11 19.14
N ARG A 83 2.33 0.36 20.34
CA ARG A 83 3.10 0.77 21.53
C ARG A 83 3.91 -0.36 22.19
N MET A 84 3.73 -1.61 21.76
CA MET A 84 4.38 -2.81 22.34
C MET A 84 5.65 -3.26 21.60
N GLY A 85 6.08 -2.54 20.56
CA GLY A 85 7.44 -2.65 19.99
C GLY A 85 7.74 -3.97 19.26
N GLY A 86 6.78 -4.55 18.54
CA GLY A 86 6.92 -5.91 18.03
C GLY A 86 6.45 -6.19 16.61
N HIS A 87 7.22 -5.81 15.60
CA HIS A 87 7.19 -6.41 14.25
C HIS A 87 7.66 -7.90 14.24
N ARG A 88 7.43 -8.66 15.33
CA ARG A 88 7.95 -10.02 15.56
C ARG A 88 6.97 -11.09 15.09
N GLY A 89 6.69 -11.09 13.80
CA GLY A 89 5.98 -12.17 13.10
C GLY A 89 6.20 -12.14 11.61
N ALA A 90 7.15 -11.32 11.19
CA ALA A 90 7.17 -10.82 9.85
C ALA A 90 7.86 -11.78 8.89
N LYS A 91 7.19 -12.13 7.79
CA LYS A 91 7.84 -12.77 6.64
C LYS A 91 8.83 -11.77 6.03
N ILE A 92 9.92 -12.21 5.42
CA ILE A 92 10.83 -11.33 4.68
C ILE A 92 10.12 -10.98 3.36
N LEU A 93 10.01 -9.68 3.03
CA LEU A 93 9.64 -9.24 1.68
C LEU A 93 10.75 -9.75 0.77
N SER A 94 10.43 -10.48 -0.31
CA SER A 94 11.45 -10.89 -1.28
C SER A 94 12.36 -9.70 -1.58
N PRO A 95 13.66 -9.73 -1.21
CA PRO A 95 14.54 -8.54 -1.22
C PRO A 95 14.86 -7.96 -2.60
N ARG A 96 14.11 -8.36 -3.64
CA ARG A 96 14.35 -8.04 -5.05
C ARG A 96 13.12 -7.49 -5.78
N LEU A 97 12.07 -7.13 -5.06
CA LEU A 97 10.80 -6.66 -5.63
C LEU A 97 10.89 -5.42 -6.55
N LEU A 98 11.98 -4.66 -6.57
CA LEU A 98 12.23 -3.63 -7.59
C LEU A 98 13.37 -3.98 -8.56
N THR A 99 14.25 -4.91 -8.17
CA THR A 99 15.47 -5.26 -8.90
C THR A 99 15.38 -6.56 -9.70
N ASP A 100 14.34 -7.39 -9.51
CA ASP A 100 14.05 -8.50 -10.44
C ASP A 100 13.79 -7.95 -11.85
N PRO A 101 13.96 -8.78 -12.91
CA PRO A 101 13.66 -8.38 -14.27
C PRO A 101 12.26 -7.76 -14.41
N TRP A 102 12.15 -6.64 -15.12
CA TRP A 102 10.89 -5.95 -15.39
C TRP A 102 10.17 -6.60 -16.57
N THR A 103 9.50 -7.73 -16.31
CA THR A 103 8.77 -8.52 -17.30
C THR A 103 7.31 -8.65 -16.90
N ALA A 104 6.47 -9.10 -17.84
CA ALA A 104 5.09 -9.46 -17.56
C ALA A 104 4.94 -10.50 -16.43
N ASP A 105 5.80 -11.53 -16.42
CA ASP A 105 5.73 -12.62 -15.44
C ASP A 105 6.02 -12.14 -14.00
N THR A 106 7.05 -11.29 -13.83
CA THR A 106 7.36 -10.71 -12.52
C THR A 106 6.31 -9.69 -12.08
N ALA A 107 5.66 -9.01 -13.02
CA ALA A 107 4.49 -8.17 -12.75
C ALA A 107 3.28 -9.01 -12.28
N GLN A 108 2.96 -10.11 -12.96
CA GLN A 108 1.88 -11.02 -12.53
C GLN A 108 2.15 -11.64 -11.16
N THR A 109 3.40 -12.04 -10.89
CA THR A 109 3.80 -12.54 -9.57
C THR A 109 3.60 -11.47 -8.49
N ALA A 110 4.03 -10.23 -8.73
CA ALA A 110 3.80 -9.13 -7.80
C ALA A 110 2.31 -8.84 -7.59
N LEU A 111 1.48 -8.91 -8.64
CA LEU A 111 0.02 -8.74 -8.55
C LEU A 111 -0.62 -9.82 -7.69
N ARG A 112 -0.23 -11.10 -7.87
CA ARG A 112 -0.71 -12.21 -7.04
C ARG A 112 -0.33 -12.02 -5.58
N GLU A 113 0.92 -11.66 -5.30
CA GLU A 113 1.39 -11.41 -3.93
C GLU A 113 0.67 -10.22 -3.26
N ALA A 114 0.43 -9.14 -4.01
CA ALA A 114 -0.29 -7.97 -3.52
C ALA A 114 -1.79 -8.25 -3.25
N ALA A 115 -2.38 -9.18 -4.01
CA ALA A 115 -3.76 -9.59 -3.84
C ALA A 115 -3.96 -10.53 -2.63
N THR A 116 -2.93 -11.28 -2.25
CA THR A 116 -2.97 -12.14 -1.06
C THR A 116 -2.83 -11.36 0.25
N ASP A 117 -3.55 -11.79 1.29
CA ASP A 117 -3.29 -11.34 2.65
C ASP A 117 -2.04 -12.03 3.22
N ALA A 118 -0.88 -11.59 2.75
CA ALA A 118 0.38 -11.98 3.35
C ALA A 118 0.57 -11.18 4.64
N GLY A 119 0.75 -11.89 5.77
CA GLY A 119 0.97 -11.31 7.10
C GLY A 119 2.10 -10.27 7.16
N PRO A 120 2.34 -9.66 8.33
CA PRO A 120 3.29 -8.56 8.50
C PRO A 120 4.68 -8.89 7.93
N VAL A 121 5.43 -7.86 7.54
CA VAL A 121 6.86 -7.95 7.13
C VAL A 121 7.67 -6.95 7.96
N ARG A 122 8.97 -7.22 8.16
CA ARG A 122 9.83 -6.40 9.01
C ARG A 122 10.13 -5.10 8.27
N LEU A 123 9.95 -3.98 8.96
CA LEU A 123 10.26 -2.64 8.45
C LEU A 123 11.74 -2.44 8.05
N THR A 124 12.65 -3.26 8.58
CA THR A 124 14.08 -3.19 8.24
C THR A 124 14.41 -3.58 6.80
N ASP A 125 13.41 -4.10 6.06
CA ASP A 125 13.51 -4.49 4.65
C ASP A 125 12.69 -3.56 3.73
N LEU A 126 12.24 -2.39 4.22
CA LEU A 126 11.74 -1.32 3.35
C LEU A 126 12.90 -0.87 2.43
N PHE A 127 12.60 -0.58 1.16
CA PHE A 127 13.56 -0.36 0.07
C PHE A 127 14.79 0.50 0.43
N ARG A 128 15.91 0.24 -0.24
CA ARG A 128 17.06 1.15 -0.26
C ARG A 128 16.83 2.26 -1.28
N SER A 129 17.46 3.44 -1.12
CA SER A 129 17.38 4.54 -2.10
C SER A 129 17.69 4.07 -3.53
N ALA A 130 18.74 3.26 -3.69
CA ALA A 130 19.16 2.73 -4.98
C ALA A 130 18.10 1.86 -5.67
N ASP A 131 17.19 1.22 -4.92
CA ASP A 131 16.11 0.43 -5.51
C ASP A 131 15.04 1.33 -6.14
N LEU A 132 14.79 2.52 -5.57
CA LEU A 132 13.87 3.52 -6.13
C LEU A 132 14.46 4.20 -7.37
N ASP A 133 15.75 4.52 -7.34
CA ASP A 133 16.46 5.07 -8.50
C ASP A 133 16.43 4.07 -9.67
N HIS A 134 16.73 2.79 -9.39
CA HIS A 134 16.60 1.74 -10.38
C HIS A 134 15.17 1.64 -10.96
N ALA A 135 14.16 1.79 -10.11
CA ALA A 135 12.78 1.77 -10.55
C ALA A 135 12.41 2.99 -11.42
N ALA A 136 12.94 4.17 -11.12
CA ALA A 136 12.77 5.37 -11.95
C ALA A 136 13.45 5.21 -13.32
N GLU A 137 14.67 4.67 -13.37
CA GLU A 137 15.35 4.35 -14.62
C GLU A 137 14.55 3.35 -15.48
N ARG A 138 14.06 2.28 -14.84
CA ARG A 138 13.27 1.25 -15.54
C ARG A 138 11.96 1.77 -16.07
N LEU A 139 11.31 2.71 -15.37
CA LEU A 139 10.09 3.34 -15.85
C LEU A 139 10.31 4.05 -17.21
N GLY A 140 11.49 4.62 -17.44
CA GLY A 140 11.86 5.27 -18.71
C GLY A 140 12.25 4.31 -19.84
N SER A 141 12.40 3.02 -19.55
CA SER A 141 12.73 2.01 -20.56
C SER A 141 11.50 1.54 -21.35
N THR A 142 11.73 0.92 -22.51
CA THR A 142 10.65 0.36 -23.33
C THR A 142 9.85 -0.69 -22.54
N PRO A 143 8.52 -0.57 -22.46
CA PRO A 143 7.65 -1.56 -21.84
C PRO A 143 7.91 -2.97 -22.39
N PRO A 144 7.93 -4.02 -21.54
CA PRO A 144 7.98 -5.38 -22.01
C PRO A 144 6.70 -5.71 -22.81
N PRO A 145 6.74 -6.76 -23.65
CA PRO A 145 5.51 -7.36 -24.17
C PRO A 145 4.62 -7.80 -23.00
N VAL A 146 3.30 -7.73 -23.19
CA VAL A 146 2.29 -7.99 -22.14
C VAL A 146 2.42 -9.38 -21.52
N GLY A 147 2.95 -10.36 -22.25
CA GLY A 147 3.08 -11.76 -21.82
C GLY A 147 1.72 -12.43 -21.56
N GLY A 148 1.61 -13.73 -21.84
CA GLY A 148 0.32 -14.43 -21.76
C GLY A 148 -0.64 -14.03 -22.89
N GLY A 149 -1.95 -14.11 -22.66
CA GLY A 149 -2.97 -13.81 -23.69
C GLY A 149 -3.27 -14.95 -24.66
N GLU A 150 -2.68 -16.13 -24.44
CA GLU A 150 -2.92 -17.37 -25.20
C GLU A 150 -3.73 -18.40 -24.38
N GLY A 151 -4.30 -17.98 -23.26
CA GLY A 151 -5.07 -18.87 -22.37
C GLY A 151 -6.41 -19.31 -22.96
N ALA A 152 -7.07 -20.28 -22.31
CA ALA A 152 -8.34 -20.82 -22.80
C ALA A 152 -9.54 -19.90 -22.52
N LEU A 153 -9.45 -18.98 -21.55
CA LEU A 153 -10.55 -18.10 -21.16
C LEU A 153 -10.59 -16.87 -22.07
N ARG A 154 -11.52 -16.81 -23.02
CA ARG A 154 -11.67 -15.60 -23.84
C ARG A 154 -12.06 -14.40 -22.99
N VAL A 155 -11.23 -13.35 -23.01
CA VAL A 155 -11.52 -12.10 -22.29
C VAL A 155 -12.24 -11.15 -23.24
N ASP A 156 -13.46 -10.77 -22.87
CA ASP A 156 -14.24 -9.79 -23.63
C ASP A 156 -13.63 -8.38 -23.48
N PRO A 157 -13.41 -7.62 -24.57
CA PRO A 157 -12.88 -6.26 -24.49
C PRO A 157 -13.70 -5.30 -23.62
N GLY A 158 -15.02 -5.51 -23.50
CA GLY A 158 -15.90 -4.71 -22.64
C GLY A 158 -15.59 -4.86 -21.16
N LEU A 159 -15.03 -6.00 -20.74
CA LEU A 159 -14.67 -6.27 -19.34
C LEU A 159 -13.65 -5.26 -18.80
N ALA A 160 -12.72 -4.78 -19.65
CA ALA A 160 -11.76 -3.74 -19.24
C ALA A 160 -12.47 -2.42 -18.85
N GLY A 161 -13.56 -2.09 -19.55
CA GLY A 161 -14.41 -0.94 -19.23
C GLY A 161 -15.14 -1.11 -17.90
N GLU A 162 -15.70 -2.29 -17.65
CA GLU A 162 -16.39 -2.64 -16.41
C GLU A 162 -15.45 -2.59 -15.20
N LEU A 163 -14.26 -3.20 -15.30
CA LEU A 163 -13.22 -3.13 -14.26
C LEU A 163 -12.77 -1.68 -14.02
N GLY A 164 -12.69 -0.87 -15.08
CA GLY A 164 -12.41 0.56 -14.97
C GLY A 164 -13.49 1.34 -14.20
N LEU A 165 -14.77 1.04 -14.41
CA LEU A 165 -15.90 1.62 -13.67
C LEU A 165 -15.88 1.17 -12.20
N SER A 166 -15.63 -0.11 -11.97
CA SER A 166 -15.54 -0.72 -10.65
C SER A 166 -14.41 -0.08 -9.81
N TYR A 167 -13.22 0.11 -10.40
CA TYR A 167 -12.13 0.87 -9.79
C TYR A 167 -12.57 2.30 -9.41
N ARG A 168 -13.20 3.03 -10.34
CA ARG A 168 -13.65 4.41 -10.08
C ARG A 168 -14.67 4.47 -8.93
N SER A 169 -15.54 3.47 -8.83
CA SER A 169 -16.49 3.35 -7.72
C SER A 169 -15.77 3.20 -6.38
N LYS A 170 -14.81 2.26 -6.30
CA LYS A 170 -14.00 2.04 -5.09
C LYS A 170 -13.15 3.24 -4.72
N GLN A 171 -12.58 3.95 -5.71
CA GLN A 171 -11.83 5.17 -5.47
C GLN A 171 -12.70 6.27 -4.84
N ARG A 172 -13.94 6.46 -5.32
CA ARG A 172 -14.86 7.42 -4.68
C ARG A 172 -15.20 7.02 -3.25
N LEU A 173 -15.41 5.71 -3.02
CA LEU A 173 -15.69 5.18 -1.69
C LEU A 173 -14.51 5.37 -0.73
N GLU A 174 -13.29 5.10 -1.18
CA GLU A 174 -12.06 5.30 -0.40
C GLU A 174 -11.90 6.77 0.01
N ARG A 175 -12.11 7.72 -0.92
CA ARG A 175 -12.09 9.15 -0.59
C ARG A 175 -13.17 9.59 0.40
N SER A 176 -14.34 8.96 0.33
CA SER A 176 -15.50 9.36 1.15
C SER A 176 -15.52 8.71 2.54
N CYS A 177 -14.98 7.50 2.65
CA CYS A 177 -15.12 6.65 3.85
C CYS A 177 -13.79 6.11 4.39
N GLY A 178 -12.67 6.41 3.75
CA GLY A 178 -11.33 5.92 4.09
C GLY A 178 -10.99 4.56 3.47
N GLY A 179 -9.69 4.22 3.46
CA GLY A 179 -9.15 3.03 2.81
C GLY A 179 -9.59 1.69 3.42
N GLY A 180 -9.95 1.65 4.71
CA GLY A 180 -10.24 0.40 5.43
C GLY A 180 -11.37 -0.45 4.82
N LEU A 181 -12.45 0.19 4.37
CA LEU A 181 -13.58 -0.50 3.73
C LEU A 181 -13.26 -1.01 2.31
N VAL A 182 -12.27 -0.41 1.66
CA VAL A 182 -11.93 -0.69 0.26
C VAL A 182 -10.82 -1.72 0.12
N LEU A 183 -10.00 -1.94 1.16
CA LEU A 183 -8.86 -2.88 1.08
C LEU A 183 -9.27 -4.29 0.66
N GLY A 184 -10.24 -4.89 1.36
CA GLY A 184 -10.73 -6.24 1.04
C GLY A 184 -11.29 -6.36 -0.38
N PRO A 185 -12.28 -5.52 -0.76
CA PRO A 185 -12.82 -5.51 -2.11
C PRO A 185 -11.79 -5.22 -3.21
N ALA A 186 -10.84 -4.31 -2.98
CA ALA A 186 -9.79 -4.00 -3.95
C ALA A 186 -8.83 -5.18 -4.15
N ARG A 187 -8.44 -5.87 -3.07
CA ARG A 187 -7.62 -7.09 -3.15
C ARG A 187 -8.32 -8.24 -3.85
N ALA A 188 -9.61 -8.45 -3.58
CA ALA A 188 -10.40 -9.48 -4.23
C ALA A 188 -10.51 -9.25 -5.74
N GLU A 189 -10.77 -8.02 -6.16
CA GLU A 189 -10.81 -7.66 -7.59
C GLU A 189 -9.41 -7.73 -8.23
N LEU A 190 -8.35 -7.35 -7.51
CA LEU A 190 -6.98 -7.53 -7.96
C LEU A 190 -6.63 -9.02 -8.16
N ALA A 191 -7.07 -9.90 -7.26
CA ALA A 191 -6.89 -11.35 -7.38
C ALA A 191 -7.59 -11.91 -8.62
N MET A 192 -8.84 -11.48 -8.85
CA MET A 192 -9.61 -11.83 -10.03
C MET A 192 -8.90 -11.38 -11.31
N LEU A 193 -8.45 -10.12 -11.35
CA LEU A 193 -7.77 -9.55 -12.52
C LEU A 193 -6.41 -10.22 -12.77
N ALA A 194 -5.65 -10.56 -11.72
CA ALA A 194 -4.43 -11.35 -11.85
C ALA A 194 -4.71 -12.72 -12.48
N LYS A 195 -5.84 -13.37 -12.12
CA LYS A 195 -6.25 -14.64 -12.75
C LYS A 195 -6.73 -14.48 -14.18
N LEU A 196 -7.38 -13.36 -14.53
CA LEU A 196 -7.73 -13.06 -15.91
C LEU A 196 -6.49 -12.84 -16.79
N LEU A 197 -5.46 -12.16 -16.27
CA LEU A 197 -4.17 -11.99 -16.95
C LEU A 197 -3.41 -13.32 -17.10
N GLU A 198 -3.58 -14.25 -16.16
CA GLU A 198 -2.90 -15.56 -16.19
C GLU A 198 -3.57 -16.56 -17.13
N LEU A 199 -4.91 -16.61 -17.13
CA LEU A 199 -5.70 -17.65 -17.82
C LEU A 199 -6.38 -17.15 -19.10
N GLY A 200 -6.34 -15.85 -19.35
CA GLY A 200 -7.07 -15.18 -20.41
C GLY A 200 -6.44 -15.32 -21.80
N SER A 201 -7.30 -15.31 -22.83
CA SER A 201 -6.92 -14.94 -24.19
C SER A 201 -7.35 -13.51 -24.50
N TYR A 202 -6.39 -12.71 -24.94
CA TYR A 202 -6.55 -11.29 -25.27
C TYR A 202 -5.42 -10.82 -26.18
N ASP A 203 -5.67 -9.77 -26.95
CA ASP A 203 -4.63 -9.12 -27.76
C ASP A 203 -3.74 -8.19 -26.91
N GLU A 204 -2.64 -7.73 -27.50
CA GLU A 204 -1.67 -6.84 -26.84
C GLU A 204 -2.33 -5.56 -26.29
N ARG A 205 -3.28 -4.99 -27.03
CA ARG A 205 -3.97 -3.75 -26.65
C ARG A 205 -4.80 -3.97 -25.39
N LEU A 206 -5.66 -4.98 -25.39
CA LEU A 206 -6.50 -5.34 -24.25
C LEU A 206 -5.63 -5.73 -23.05
N GLY A 207 -4.55 -6.49 -23.27
CA GLY A 207 -3.60 -6.83 -22.21
C GLY A 207 -3.01 -5.60 -21.51
N ARG A 208 -2.57 -4.58 -22.26
CA ARG A 208 -2.09 -3.31 -21.70
C ARG A 208 -3.17 -2.58 -20.91
N GLU A 209 -4.42 -2.57 -21.38
CA GLU A 209 -5.55 -1.98 -20.66
C GLU A 209 -5.84 -2.70 -19.33
N LEU A 210 -5.77 -4.04 -19.32
CA LEU A 210 -5.93 -4.86 -18.12
C LEU A 210 -4.80 -4.61 -17.11
N TYR A 211 -3.54 -4.57 -17.54
CA TYR A 211 -2.41 -4.20 -16.66
C TYR A 211 -2.53 -2.77 -16.12
N GLY A 212 -3.02 -1.82 -16.92
CA GLY A 212 -3.28 -0.46 -16.46
C GLY A 212 -4.35 -0.42 -15.37
N THR A 213 -5.37 -1.26 -15.47
CA THR A 213 -6.41 -1.40 -14.44
C THR A 213 -5.90 -2.12 -13.21
N ALA A 214 -5.07 -3.15 -13.38
CA ALA A 214 -4.39 -3.85 -12.29
C ALA A 214 -3.48 -2.90 -11.51
N SER A 215 -2.75 -2.02 -12.21
CA SER A 215 -1.92 -0.99 -11.59
C SER A 215 -2.74 -0.04 -10.70
N ARG A 216 -3.89 0.44 -11.21
CA ARG A 216 -4.80 1.30 -10.46
C ARG A 216 -5.38 0.61 -9.21
N LEU A 217 -5.81 -0.64 -9.34
CA LEU A 217 -6.34 -1.43 -8.22
C LEU A 217 -5.27 -1.76 -7.18
N ALA A 218 -4.08 -2.17 -7.61
CA ALA A 218 -2.95 -2.41 -6.72
C ALA A 218 -2.56 -1.15 -5.96
N ARG A 219 -2.51 0.01 -6.63
CA ARG A 219 -2.23 1.28 -5.94
C ARG A 219 -3.33 1.66 -4.95
N LEU A 220 -4.61 1.42 -5.29
CA LEU A 220 -5.73 1.64 -4.36
C LEU A 220 -5.63 0.75 -3.12
N ALA A 221 -5.34 -0.54 -3.31
CA ALA A 221 -5.09 -1.48 -2.21
C ALA A 221 -3.86 -1.07 -1.38
N GLY A 222 -2.83 -0.49 -2.02
CA GLY A 222 -1.64 0.01 -1.36
C GLY A 222 -1.92 1.21 -0.45
N TRP A 223 -2.67 2.21 -0.93
CA TRP A 223 -3.09 3.35 -0.11
C TRP A 223 -4.00 2.90 1.03
N ALA A 224 -4.96 2.01 0.75
CA ALA A 224 -5.82 1.46 1.78
C ALA A 224 -5.05 0.66 2.86
N ALA A 225 -4.01 -0.08 2.47
CA ALA A 225 -3.14 -0.77 3.42
C ALA A 225 -2.28 0.21 4.22
N TYR A 226 -1.77 1.25 3.57
CA TYR A 226 -0.98 2.31 4.18
C TYR A 226 -1.79 3.06 5.26
N ASP A 227 -3.05 3.41 4.98
CA ASP A 227 -3.94 4.09 5.93
C ASP A 227 -4.21 3.24 7.19
N LEU A 228 -4.14 1.92 7.07
CA LEU A 228 -4.28 0.96 8.17
C LEU A 228 -2.96 0.68 8.90
N GLY A 229 -1.85 1.31 8.49
CA GLY A 229 -0.51 1.05 9.05
C GLY A 229 0.10 -0.29 8.60
N HIS A 230 -0.40 -0.89 7.52
CA HIS A 230 0.10 -2.15 6.97
C HIS A 230 1.22 -1.90 5.94
N ASP A 231 2.32 -1.27 6.34
CA ASP A 231 3.40 -0.80 5.46
C ASP A 231 3.96 -1.87 4.53
N ALA A 232 4.12 -3.09 5.04
CA ALA A 232 4.55 -4.26 4.26
C ALA A 232 3.61 -4.58 3.08
N ALA A 233 2.30 -4.51 3.33
CA ALA A 233 1.30 -4.76 2.31
C ALA A 233 1.18 -3.57 1.35
N ALA A 234 1.29 -2.35 1.87
CA ALA A 234 1.37 -1.15 1.05
C ALA A 234 2.55 -1.22 0.07
N GLN A 235 3.73 -1.59 0.56
CA GLN A 235 4.93 -1.81 -0.25
C GLN A 235 4.68 -2.81 -1.39
N ARG A 236 4.19 -4.03 -1.09
CA ARG A 236 3.91 -5.04 -2.14
C ARG A 236 2.93 -4.51 -3.18
N ALA A 237 1.87 -3.85 -2.73
CA ALA A 237 0.84 -3.32 -3.60
C ALA A 237 1.34 -2.17 -4.48
N PHE A 238 2.18 -1.28 -3.95
CA PHE A 238 2.79 -0.20 -4.74
C PHE A 238 3.84 -0.71 -5.74
N VAL A 239 4.62 -1.74 -5.39
CA VAL A 239 5.50 -2.41 -6.36
C VAL A 239 4.69 -3.07 -7.47
N ALA A 240 3.65 -3.84 -7.10
CA ALA A 240 2.78 -4.47 -8.08
C ALA A 240 2.14 -3.43 -9.00
N ALA A 241 1.74 -2.28 -8.45
CA ALA A 241 1.21 -1.17 -9.22
C ALA A 241 2.23 -0.59 -10.20
N LEU A 242 3.47 -0.38 -9.77
CA LEU A 242 4.55 0.14 -10.60
C LEU A 242 4.94 -0.84 -11.72
N ARG A 243 5.11 -2.13 -11.40
CA ARG A 243 5.40 -3.17 -12.40
C ARG A 243 4.27 -3.30 -13.42
N ALA A 244 3.02 -3.35 -12.97
CA ALA A 244 1.87 -3.40 -13.87
C ALA A 244 1.74 -2.14 -14.75
N ALA A 245 2.06 -0.95 -14.21
CA ALA A 245 2.09 0.29 -15.00
C ALA A 245 3.15 0.26 -16.10
N HIS A 246 4.33 -0.31 -15.81
CA HIS A 246 5.37 -0.45 -16.81
C HIS A 246 4.93 -1.40 -17.94
N VAL A 247 4.33 -2.55 -17.62
CA VAL A 247 3.77 -3.46 -18.64
C VAL A 247 2.66 -2.78 -19.46
N SER A 248 1.81 -1.96 -18.82
CA SER A 248 0.76 -1.23 -19.54
C SER A 248 1.31 -0.15 -20.48
N GLY A 249 2.55 0.30 -20.27
CA GLY A 249 3.16 1.40 -21.01
C GLY A 249 2.58 2.78 -20.70
N ASP A 250 1.79 2.94 -19.62
CA ASP A 250 1.25 4.24 -19.23
C ASP A 250 2.15 4.88 -18.16
N ALA A 251 3.04 5.77 -18.61
CA ALA A 251 3.98 6.48 -17.73
C ALA A 251 3.30 7.23 -16.58
N ARG A 252 2.03 7.68 -16.76
CA ARG A 252 1.28 8.36 -15.69
C ARG A 252 0.98 7.41 -14.53
N LEU A 253 0.65 6.15 -14.84
CA LEU A 253 0.45 5.12 -13.82
C LEU A 253 1.76 4.77 -13.12
N GLY A 254 2.86 4.74 -13.88
CA GLY A 254 4.19 4.46 -13.35
C GLY A 254 4.65 5.53 -12.36
N ILE A 255 4.55 6.81 -12.75
CA ILE A 255 4.85 7.93 -11.83
C ILE A 255 3.94 7.87 -10.60
N ALA A 256 2.65 7.58 -10.77
CA ALA A 256 1.72 7.49 -9.63
C ALA A 256 2.10 6.37 -8.65
N GLY A 257 2.61 5.24 -9.15
CA GLY A 257 3.14 4.13 -8.37
C GLY A 257 4.45 4.47 -7.67
N LEU A 258 5.42 5.04 -8.41
CA LEU A 258 6.70 5.48 -7.85
C LEU A 258 6.50 6.52 -6.74
N GLY A 259 5.63 7.50 -6.96
CA GLY A 259 5.32 8.50 -5.94
C GLY A 259 4.66 7.92 -4.68
N ALA A 260 3.92 6.81 -4.79
CA ALA A 260 3.40 6.10 -3.62
C ALA A 260 4.50 5.39 -2.83
N LEU A 261 5.49 4.80 -3.53
CA LEU A 261 6.69 4.24 -2.90
C LEU A 261 7.53 5.32 -2.20
N VAL A 262 7.69 6.50 -2.81
CA VAL A 262 8.39 7.65 -2.20
C VAL A 262 7.71 8.10 -0.92
N VAL A 263 6.37 8.17 -0.92
CA VAL A 263 5.61 8.47 0.29
C VAL A 263 5.91 7.43 1.37
N LEU A 264 5.81 6.13 1.07
CA LEU A 264 6.10 5.08 2.02
C LEU A 264 7.55 5.14 2.55
N ALA A 265 8.53 5.38 1.68
CA ALA A 265 9.95 5.49 2.04
C ALA A 265 10.26 6.70 2.93
N THR A 266 9.48 7.76 2.83
CA THR A 266 9.65 9.01 3.61
C THR A 266 8.74 9.07 4.84
N GLN A 267 8.04 7.96 5.15
CA GLN A 267 7.27 7.83 6.38
C GLN A 267 8.12 7.56 7.63
N GLY A 268 7.74 8.19 8.75
CA GLY A 268 8.36 8.00 10.06
C GLY A 268 9.82 8.46 10.14
N GLY A 269 10.53 8.00 11.19
CA GLY A 269 11.96 8.32 11.39
C GLY A 269 12.92 7.61 10.42
N GLY A 270 12.39 6.77 9.52
CA GLY A 270 13.16 5.98 8.54
C GLY A 270 13.56 6.74 7.27
N GLY A 271 13.00 7.94 7.04
CA GLY A 271 13.36 8.79 5.89
C GLY A 271 14.69 9.53 6.03
N ARG A 272 15.37 9.45 7.19
CA ARG A 272 16.67 10.09 7.39
C ARG A 272 17.74 9.38 6.54
N GLY A 273 18.17 10.05 5.48
CA GLY A 273 19.23 9.58 4.58
C GLY A 273 18.76 8.83 3.33
N LEU A 274 17.45 8.66 3.13
CA LEU A 274 16.93 8.13 1.87
C LEU A 274 16.80 9.28 0.85
N ASP A 275 17.42 9.12 -0.32
CA ASP A 275 17.28 10.08 -1.42
C ASP A 275 16.08 9.74 -2.33
N ALA A 276 14.94 9.42 -1.71
CA ALA A 276 13.72 9.05 -2.43
C ALA A 276 13.17 10.22 -3.29
N VAL A 277 13.61 11.46 -3.01
CA VAL A 277 13.27 12.65 -3.79
C VAL A 277 13.87 12.57 -5.20
N SER A 278 15.12 12.10 -5.33
CA SER A 278 15.83 12.05 -6.60
C SER A 278 15.08 11.20 -7.62
N ALA A 279 14.76 9.95 -7.28
CA ALA A 279 13.99 9.04 -8.13
C ALA A 279 12.69 9.65 -8.69
N LEU A 280 11.87 10.28 -7.84
CA LEU A 280 10.61 10.89 -8.29
C LEU A 280 10.83 12.16 -9.11
N SER A 281 11.84 12.96 -8.77
CA SER A 281 12.20 14.16 -9.54
C SER A 281 12.66 13.79 -10.95
N THR A 282 13.56 12.82 -11.09
CA THR A 282 14.02 12.31 -12.38
C THR A 282 12.87 11.76 -13.22
N ALA A 283 11.97 10.97 -12.61
CA ALA A 283 10.81 10.45 -13.32
C ALA A 283 9.85 11.56 -13.79
N LEU A 284 9.67 12.62 -12.98
CA LEU A 284 8.87 13.79 -13.36
C LEU A 284 9.53 14.63 -14.46
N GLU A 285 10.85 14.72 -14.49
CA GLU A 285 11.56 15.41 -15.57
C GLU A 285 11.41 14.63 -16.88
N ALA A 286 11.56 13.30 -16.84
CA ALA A 286 11.47 12.44 -18.02
C ALA A 286 10.03 12.33 -18.58
N HIS A 287 9.03 12.25 -17.71
CA HIS A 287 7.65 11.92 -18.10
C HIS A 287 6.61 12.97 -17.67
N GLY A 288 7.04 14.08 -17.09
CA GLY A 288 6.18 15.18 -16.64
C GLY A 288 5.20 15.66 -17.70
N PRO A 289 5.58 15.86 -18.98
CA PRO A 289 4.66 16.31 -20.03
C PRO A 289 3.45 15.39 -20.26
N ALA A 290 3.53 14.11 -19.91
CA ALA A 290 2.42 13.17 -20.04
C ALA A 290 1.37 13.31 -18.92
N LEU A 291 1.69 14.00 -17.82
CA LEU A 291 0.80 14.16 -16.67
C LEU A 291 -0.15 15.35 -16.85
N SER A 292 -1.37 15.22 -16.33
CA SER A 292 -2.25 16.37 -16.13
C SER A 292 -1.64 17.33 -15.11
N PRO A 293 -2.00 18.63 -15.12
CA PRO A 293 -1.51 19.58 -14.13
C PRO A 293 -1.80 19.13 -12.69
N THR A 294 -3.00 18.59 -12.43
CA THR A 294 -3.37 18.00 -11.14
C THR A 294 -2.50 16.81 -10.72
N ALA A 295 -2.16 15.93 -11.67
CA ALA A 295 -1.28 14.79 -11.39
C ALA A 295 0.15 15.25 -11.09
N ARG A 296 0.65 16.25 -11.83
CA ARG A 296 1.99 16.83 -11.63
C ARG A 296 2.09 17.55 -10.29
N ALA A 297 1.10 18.37 -9.96
CA ALA A 297 0.99 19.05 -8.66
C ALA A 297 1.03 18.06 -7.49
N ARG A 298 0.30 16.93 -7.57
CA ARG A 298 0.35 15.88 -6.53
C ARG A 298 1.74 15.30 -6.34
N GLN A 299 2.48 15.02 -7.41
CA GLN A 299 3.82 14.46 -7.25
C GLN A 299 4.80 15.50 -6.71
N LEU A 300 4.70 16.75 -7.15
CA LEU A 300 5.48 17.85 -6.57
C LEU A 300 5.16 18.03 -5.09
N GLY A 301 3.89 17.95 -4.69
CA GLY A 301 3.48 17.96 -3.27
C GLY A 301 4.12 16.83 -2.45
N ARG A 302 4.23 15.62 -3.02
CA ARG A 302 4.94 14.49 -2.39
C ARG A 302 6.44 14.76 -2.23
N ILE A 303 7.08 15.37 -3.23
CA ILE A 303 8.49 15.79 -3.15
C ILE A 303 8.67 16.87 -2.07
N ALA A 304 7.80 17.88 -2.04
CA ALA A 304 7.83 18.94 -1.02
C ALA A 304 7.69 18.36 0.39
N ARG A 305 6.74 17.43 0.59
CA ARG A 305 6.60 16.70 1.87
C ARG A 305 7.85 15.92 2.24
N ALA A 306 8.47 15.25 1.28
CA ALA A 306 9.69 14.49 1.50
C ALA A 306 10.86 15.40 1.95
N HIS A 307 11.05 16.56 1.33
CA HIS A 307 12.01 17.57 1.79
C HIS A 307 11.68 18.08 3.20
N GLY A 308 10.41 18.36 3.49
CA GLY A 308 9.97 18.79 4.83
C GLY A 308 10.31 17.76 5.91
N ARG A 309 10.07 16.46 5.64
CA ARG A 309 10.44 15.35 6.55
C ARG A 309 11.96 15.22 6.77
N ARG A 310 12.78 15.69 5.83
CA ARG A 310 14.26 15.74 5.92
C ARG A 310 14.76 16.99 6.67
N GLY A 311 13.89 17.96 6.97
CA GLY A 311 14.26 19.26 7.55
C GLY A 311 14.80 20.26 6.53
N GLU A 312 14.59 20.01 5.23
CA GLU A 312 15.06 20.82 4.11
C GLU A 312 13.99 21.87 3.74
N ALA A 313 13.78 22.85 4.63
CA ALA A 313 12.65 23.77 4.55
C ALA A 313 12.62 24.61 3.25
N GLU A 314 13.77 25.11 2.81
CA GLU A 314 13.87 25.92 1.59
C GLU A 314 13.49 25.11 0.34
N GLN A 315 13.98 23.86 0.24
CA GLN A 315 13.66 22.96 -0.87
C GLN A 315 12.19 22.55 -0.83
N ALA A 316 11.65 22.29 0.36
CA ALA A 316 10.23 21.98 0.53
C ALA A 316 9.33 23.14 0.04
N GLU A 317 9.65 24.38 0.42
CA GLU A 317 8.91 25.57 0.01
C GLU A 317 9.01 25.82 -1.50
N ALA A 318 10.21 25.72 -2.08
CA ALA A 318 10.42 25.91 -3.51
C ALA A 318 9.62 24.89 -4.35
N VAL A 319 9.61 23.62 -3.95
CA VAL A 319 8.84 22.58 -4.65
C VAL A 319 7.34 22.74 -4.42
N ALA A 320 6.92 23.14 -3.22
CA ALA A 320 5.51 23.45 -2.93
C ALA A 320 4.99 24.58 -3.82
N ALA A 321 5.77 25.65 -4.01
CA ALA A 321 5.41 26.76 -4.89
C ALA A 321 5.20 26.28 -6.34
N ARG A 322 6.09 25.41 -6.85
CA ARG A 322 5.92 24.75 -8.16
C ARG A 322 4.65 23.91 -8.22
N ALA A 323 4.33 23.17 -7.16
CA ALA A 323 3.12 22.36 -7.09
C ALA A 323 1.84 23.22 -7.20
N PHE A 324 1.79 24.37 -6.53
CA PHE A 324 0.65 25.29 -6.63
C PHE A 324 0.58 25.99 -8.00
N ALA A 325 1.72 26.33 -8.59
CA ALA A 325 1.77 26.94 -9.92
C ALA A 325 1.17 26.02 -11.01
N GLU A 326 1.32 24.70 -10.90
CA GLU A 326 0.65 23.74 -11.80
C GLU A 326 -0.88 23.79 -11.70
N LEU A 327 -1.45 24.30 -10.61
CA LEU A 327 -2.89 24.37 -10.38
C LEU A 327 -3.47 25.76 -10.72
N ASP A 328 -2.62 26.76 -10.97
CA ASP A 328 -3.08 28.13 -11.19
C ASP A 328 -3.79 28.25 -12.55
N GLY A 329 -4.97 28.88 -12.52
CA GLY A 329 -5.83 29.00 -13.71
C GLY A 329 -6.47 27.69 -14.19
N VAL A 330 -6.25 26.56 -13.51
CA VAL A 330 -6.88 25.28 -13.84
C VAL A 330 -8.18 25.11 -13.05
N PRO A 331 -9.35 25.01 -13.72
CA PRO A 331 -10.63 24.88 -13.04
C PRO A 331 -10.80 23.51 -12.36
N GLY A 332 -11.57 23.46 -11.27
CA GLY A 332 -11.90 22.21 -10.57
C GLY A 332 -10.72 21.57 -9.81
N THR A 333 -9.79 22.39 -9.32
CA THR A 333 -8.57 21.93 -8.64
C THR A 333 -8.63 22.06 -7.12
N GLU A 334 -9.77 22.41 -6.54
CA GLU A 334 -9.95 22.69 -5.11
C GLU A 334 -9.51 21.50 -4.23
N GLU A 335 -9.94 20.28 -4.59
CA GLU A 335 -9.56 19.05 -3.88
C GLU A 335 -8.04 18.80 -3.96
N THR A 336 -7.45 18.99 -5.14
CA THR A 336 -6.00 18.78 -5.34
C THR A 336 -5.17 19.84 -4.62
N ARG A 337 -5.65 21.10 -4.58
CA ARG A 337 -5.02 22.20 -3.86
C ARG A 337 -5.05 21.94 -2.35
N ALA A 338 -6.16 21.43 -1.81
CA ALA A 338 -6.27 21.03 -0.41
C ALA A 338 -5.33 19.85 -0.08
N GLU A 339 -5.25 18.85 -0.96
CA GLU A 339 -4.33 17.71 -0.83
C GLU A 339 -2.86 18.17 -0.80
N VAL A 340 -2.43 19.02 -1.74
CA VAL A 340 -1.07 19.57 -1.79
C VAL A 340 -0.77 20.42 -0.55
N ALA A 341 -1.73 21.24 -0.10
CA ALA A 341 -1.57 22.03 1.12
C ALA A 341 -1.37 21.15 2.37
N GLY A 342 -2.11 20.05 2.47
CA GLY A 342 -1.94 19.06 3.55
C GLY A 342 -0.55 18.43 3.56
N MET A 343 -0.03 18.07 2.38
CA MET A 343 1.32 17.49 2.25
C MET A 343 2.43 18.43 2.74
N VAL A 344 2.31 19.73 2.48
CA VAL A 344 3.31 20.75 2.86
C VAL A 344 3.26 21.07 4.36
N GLY A 345 2.09 20.96 4.99
CA GLY A 345 1.91 21.23 6.41
C GLY A 345 2.48 20.17 7.36
N GLU A 346 2.67 18.93 6.91
CA GLU A 346 3.16 17.80 7.74
C GLU A 346 4.67 17.86 8.10
N GLY A 347 5.41 18.83 7.57
CA GLY A 347 6.87 18.97 7.76
C GLY A 347 7.30 20.20 8.57
N ARG A 348 6.36 20.97 9.13
CA ARG A 348 6.64 22.10 10.03
C ARG A 348 6.54 21.70 11.49
#